data_AF-A0A537FKG4-F1
#
_entry.id   AF-A0A537FKG4-F1
#
_cell.length_a   1.000
_cell.length_b   1.000
_cell.length_c   1.000
_cell.angle_alpha   90.00
_cell.angle_beta   90.00
_cell.angle_gamma   90.00
#
_symmetry.space_group_name_H-M   'P 1'
#
loop_
_entity.id
_entity.type
_entity.pdbx_description
1 polymer ?
#
loop_
_entity_poly.entity_id
_entity_poly.type
_entity_poly.pdbx_seq_one_letter_code
_entity_poly.pdbx_strand_id
1 'polypeptide(L)'
;MPKDANVASAISHWAPRFVSNGVLLTDFEEVTASLERWEDWCAAWSRRAQLHEDLGRDSLRNGFRLTAGEHLVRAAIYYHFAKFVFVQDPAQMRAAHMKAVECYSDA
;
A
#
# COMPACT_ATOMS: atom_id res chain seq x y z
N MET A 1 11.49 18.71 -12.85
CA MET A 1 10.49 18.41 -13.90
C MET A 1 9.10 18.55 -13.28
N PRO A 2 8.04 18.88 -14.04
CA PRO A 2 6.69 18.83 -13.49
C PRO A 2 6.38 17.40 -13.01
N LYS A 3 5.67 17.30 -11.89
CA LYS A 3 5.21 16.01 -11.33
C LYS A 3 4.37 15.28 -12.37
N ASP A 4 4.55 13.96 -12.50
CA ASP A 4 3.78 13.12 -13.42
C ASP A 4 2.27 13.38 -13.28
N ALA A 5 1.59 13.57 -14.42
CA ALA A 5 0.17 13.93 -14.46
C ALA A 5 -0.75 12.86 -13.86
N ASN A 6 -0.40 11.58 -14.00
CA ASN A 6 -1.13 10.48 -13.38
C ASN A 6 -0.95 10.49 -11.86
N VAL A 7 0.27 10.76 -11.38
CA VAL A 7 0.52 10.92 -9.94
C VAL A 7 -0.26 12.11 -9.37
N ALA A 8 -0.24 13.26 -10.05
CA ALA A 8 -0.99 14.44 -9.62
C ALA A 8 -2.50 14.18 -9.58
N SER A 9 -3.04 13.53 -10.62
CA SER A 9 -4.45 13.15 -10.70
C SER A 9 -4.84 12.12 -9.62
N ALA A 10 -4.00 11.11 -9.38
CA ALA A 10 -4.24 10.12 -8.33
C ALA A 10 -4.36 10.78 -6.94
N ILE A 11 -3.45 11.71 -6.65
CA ILE A 11 -3.44 12.44 -5.38
C ILE A 11 -4.70 13.29 -5.22
N SER A 12 -5.06 14.08 -6.23
CA SER A 12 -6.20 15.01 -6.12
C SER A 12 -7.56 14.31 -6.02
N HIS A 13 -7.70 13.14 -6.65
CA HIS A 13 -9.00 12.45 -6.74
C HIS A 13 -9.17 11.33 -5.72
N TRP A 14 -8.09 10.68 -5.27
CA TRP A 14 -8.21 9.44 -4.47
C TRP A 14 -7.78 9.58 -3.03
N ALA A 15 -7.20 10.71 -2.59
CA ALA A 15 -6.81 10.90 -1.19
C ALA A 15 -7.93 10.56 -0.19
N PRO A 16 -9.19 11.03 -0.34
CA PRO A 16 -10.28 10.66 0.56
C PRO A 16 -10.56 9.15 0.54
N ARG A 17 -10.50 8.52 -0.64
CA ARG A 17 -10.73 7.08 -0.79
C ARG A 17 -9.66 6.27 -0.07
N PHE A 18 -8.39 6.65 -0.17
CA PHE A 18 -7.30 5.95 0.50
C PHE A 18 -7.51 6.00 2.02
N VAL A 19 -7.70 7.20 2.55
CA VAL A 19 -7.81 7.42 4.00
C VAL A 19 -9.07 6.76 4.58
N SER A 20 -10.22 6.92 3.94
CA SER A 20 -11.46 6.29 4.40
C SER A 20 -11.45 4.76 4.34
N ASN A 21 -10.56 4.15 3.55
CA ASN A 21 -10.41 2.69 3.47
C ASN A 21 -9.25 2.15 4.32
N GLY A 22 -8.68 2.95 5.22
CA GLY A 22 -7.72 2.47 6.23
C GLY A 22 -6.25 2.78 5.94
N VAL A 23 -5.94 3.56 4.90
CA VAL A 23 -4.61 4.16 4.73
C VAL A 23 -4.43 5.29 5.73
N LEU A 24 -3.31 5.30 6.47
CA LEU A 24 -2.99 6.41 7.36
C LEU A 24 -2.70 7.67 6.53
N LEU A 25 -3.26 8.81 6.95
CA LEU A 25 -3.07 10.08 6.24
C LEU A 25 -1.57 10.42 6.09
N THR A 26 -0.79 10.22 7.16
CA THR A 26 0.66 10.45 7.15
C THR A 26 1.37 9.57 6.14
N ASP A 27 1.02 8.28 6.05
CA ASP A 27 1.61 7.36 5.07
C ASP A 27 1.25 7.79 3.63
N PHE A 28 0.01 8.23 3.41
CA PHE A 28 -0.42 8.75 2.11
C PHE A 28 0.39 9.98 1.71
N GLU A 29 0.53 10.96 2.60
CA GLU A 29 1.30 12.18 2.37
C GLU A 29 2.78 11.86 2.10
N GLU A 30 3.41 11.01 2.93
CA GLU A 30 4.82 10.64 2.79
C GLU A 30 5.10 9.89 1.49
N VAL A 31 4.31 8.86 1.17
CA VAL A 31 4.50 8.06 -0.05
C VAL A 31 4.29 8.94 -1.28
N THR A 32 3.21 9.73 -1.32
CA THR A 32 2.89 10.55 -2.50
C THR A 32 3.77 11.78 -2.66
N ALA A 33 4.37 12.30 -1.57
CA ALA A 33 5.40 13.33 -1.64
C ALA A 33 6.68 12.82 -2.32
N SER A 34 7.02 11.55 -2.12
CA SER A 34 8.21 10.91 -2.71
C SER A 34 8.07 10.50 -4.19
N LEU A 35 6.84 10.45 -4.72
CA LEU A 35 6.56 9.95 -6.06
C LEU A 35 6.67 11.05 -7.12
N GLU A 36 7.65 10.93 -8.02
CA GLU A 36 7.79 11.80 -9.20
C GLU A 36 7.18 11.20 -10.46
N ARG A 37 7.16 9.86 -10.55
CA ARG A 37 6.75 9.10 -11.74
C ARG A 37 5.68 8.07 -11.42
N TRP A 38 4.76 7.87 -12.35
CA TRP A 38 3.70 6.87 -12.18
C TRP A 38 4.24 5.44 -12.11
N GLU A 39 5.34 5.14 -12.81
CA GLU A 39 5.94 3.79 -12.79
C GLU A 39 6.46 3.38 -11.42
N ASP A 40 6.77 4.33 -10.55
CA ASP A 40 7.26 4.07 -9.19
C ASP A 40 6.13 3.83 -8.18
N TRP A 41 4.87 4.08 -8.57
CA TRP A 41 3.70 4.04 -7.68
C TRP A 41 3.57 2.72 -6.95
N CYS A 42 3.47 1.61 -7.69
CA CYS A 42 3.24 0.30 -7.10
C CYS A 42 4.42 -0.14 -6.22
N ALA A 43 5.65 0.16 -6.64
CA ALA A 43 6.84 -0.12 -5.84
C ALA A 43 6.83 0.66 -4.51
N ALA A 44 6.53 1.96 -4.54
CA ALA A 44 6.54 2.81 -3.34
C ALA A 44 5.48 2.39 -2.32
N TRP A 45 4.25 2.15 -2.78
CA TRP A 45 3.18 1.66 -1.92
C TRP A 45 3.45 0.25 -1.39
N SER A 46 4.01 -0.65 -2.21
CA SER A 46 4.40 -1.99 -1.76
C SER A 46 5.49 -1.95 -0.69
N ARG A 47 6.44 -1.01 -0.76
CA ARG A 47 7.44 -0.81 0.31
C ARG A 47 6.79 -0.37 1.62
N ARG A 48 5.81 0.55 1.58
CA ARG A 48 5.08 0.96 2.78
C ARG A 48 4.20 -0.17 3.32
N ALA A 49 3.61 -0.98 2.44
CA ALA A 49 2.85 -2.17 2.83
C ALA A 49 3.74 -3.20 3.55
N GLN A 50 4.95 -3.45 3.04
CA GLN A 50 5.92 -4.38 3.63
C GLN A 50 6.25 -4.00 5.08
N LEU A 51 6.39 -2.71 5.39
CA LEU A 51 6.63 -2.25 6.77
C LEU A 51 5.52 -2.72 7.72
N HIS A 52 4.25 -2.59 7.32
CA HIS A 52 3.12 -3.06 8.12
C HIS A 52 3.04 -4.59 8.14
N GLU A 53 3.39 -5.26 7.03
CA GLU A 53 3.47 -6.71 7.01
C GLU A 53 4.49 -7.22 8.03
N ASP A 54 5.71 -6.67 8.01
CA ASP A 54 6.80 -7.07 8.92
C ASP A 54 6.36 -6.90 10.39
N LEU A 55 5.74 -5.77 10.74
CA LEU A 55 5.19 -5.55 12.08
C LEU A 55 4.09 -6.57 12.46
N GLY A 56 3.24 -6.94 11.50
CA GLY A 56 2.22 -7.96 11.67
C GLY A 56 2.81 -9.34 11.89
N ARG A 57 3.78 -9.75 11.06
CA ARG A 57 4.51 -11.01 11.19
C ARG A 57 5.27 -11.07 12.51
N ASP A 58 5.90 -9.98 12.93
CA ASP A 58 6.61 -9.88 14.20
C ASP A 58 5.65 -10.04 15.38
N SER A 59 4.50 -9.37 15.33
CA SER A 59 3.45 -9.50 16.34
C SER A 59 2.92 -10.94 16.44
N LEU A 60 2.72 -11.62 15.31
CA LEU A 60 2.32 -13.05 15.30
C LEU A 60 3.36 -13.94 15.96
N ARG A 61 4.65 -13.77 15.63
CA ARG A 61 5.74 -14.56 16.22
C ARG A 61 5.82 -14.38 17.74
N ASN A 62 5.44 -13.21 18.24
CA ASN A 62 5.39 -12.90 19.67
C ASN A 62 4.04 -13.23 20.34
N GLY A 63 3.06 -13.76 19.61
CA GLY A 63 1.75 -14.15 20.15
C GLY A 63 0.72 -13.03 20.28
N PHE A 64 1.00 -11.81 19.82
CA PHE A 64 0.10 -10.66 19.86
C PHE A 64 -0.91 -10.68 18.70
N ARG A 65 -1.85 -11.63 18.74
CA ARG A 65 -2.75 -11.92 17.60
C ARG A 65 -3.60 -10.74 17.14
N LEU A 66 -4.14 -9.92 18.05
CA LEU A 66 -4.96 -8.76 17.68
C LEU A 66 -4.12 -7.71 16.94
N THR A 67 -2.98 -7.33 17.51
CA THR A 67 -2.04 -6.37 16.91
C THR A 67 -1.51 -6.87 15.56
N ALA A 68 -1.23 -8.16 15.47
CA ALA A 68 -0.87 -8.79 14.21
C ALA A 68 -1.94 -8.60 13.14
N GLY A 69 -3.20 -8.94 13.43
CA GLY A 69 -4.31 -8.80 12.50
C GLY A 69 -4.48 -7.35 12.03
N GLU A 70 -4.38 -6.37 12.92
CA GLU A 70 -4.47 -4.95 12.56
C GLU A 70 -3.37 -4.52 11.58
N HIS A 71 -2.14 -4.97 11.80
CA HIS A 71 -1.02 -4.68 10.90
C HIS A 71 -1.15 -5.42 9.55
N LEU A 72 -1.57 -6.68 9.55
CA LEU A 72 -1.74 -7.47 8.33
C LEU A 72 -2.91 -6.96 7.46
N VAL A 73 -4.04 -6.59 8.07
CA VAL A 73 -5.13 -5.91 7.33
C VAL A 73 -4.64 -4.60 6.72
N ARG A 74 -3.85 -3.80 7.47
CA ARG A 74 -3.27 -2.57 6.95
C ARG A 74 -2.32 -2.84 5.77
N ALA A 75 -1.42 -3.82 5.88
CA ALA A 75 -0.56 -4.22 4.79
C ALA A 75 -1.37 -4.64 3.55
N ALA A 76 -2.43 -5.42 3.73
CA ALA A 76 -3.32 -5.85 2.65
C ALA A 76 -3.96 -4.67 1.91
N ILE A 77 -4.47 -3.68 2.64
CA ILE A 77 -5.03 -2.44 2.08
C ILE A 77 -3.97 -1.67 1.27
N TYR A 78 -2.74 -1.59 1.78
CA TYR A 78 -1.68 -0.83 1.12
C TYR A 78 -1.22 -1.53 -0.16
N TYR A 79 -1.10 -2.86 -0.15
CA TYR A 79 -0.85 -3.65 -1.36
C TYR A 79 -2.01 -3.56 -2.38
N HIS A 80 -3.27 -3.49 -1.91
CA HIS A 80 -4.42 -3.23 -2.78
C HIS A 80 -4.28 -1.89 -3.51
N PHE A 81 -3.89 -0.83 -2.79
CA PHE A 81 -3.70 0.48 -3.38
C PHE A 81 -2.40 0.64 -4.17
N ALA A 82 -1.39 -0.20 -3.90
CA ALA A 82 -0.19 -0.28 -4.73
C ALA A 82 -0.53 -0.70 -6.17
N LYS A 83 -1.39 -1.72 -6.32
CA LYS A 83 -1.83 -2.22 -7.64
C LYS A 83 -3.08 -1.52 -8.19
N PHE A 84 -3.68 -0.60 -7.45
CA PHE A 84 -4.89 0.10 -7.88
C PHE A 84 -4.58 0.94 -9.14
N VAL A 85 -5.28 0.63 -10.24
CA VAL A 85 -5.13 1.21 -11.58
C VAL A 85 -3.71 1.17 -12.19
N PHE A 86 -2.80 0.38 -11.62
CA PHE A 86 -1.43 0.21 -12.08
C PHE A 86 -1.33 -0.88 -13.15
N VAL A 87 -1.71 -0.56 -14.38
CA VAL A 87 -1.85 -1.55 -15.48
C VAL A 87 -0.65 -1.62 -16.43
N GLN A 88 0.30 -0.69 -16.32
CA GLN A 88 1.47 -0.62 -17.21
C GLN A 88 2.52 -1.70 -16.96
N ASP A 89 2.56 -2.27 -15.74
CA ASP A 89 3.38 -3.44 -15.42
C ASP A 89 2.51 -4.49 -14.71
N PRO A 90 1.93 -5.42 -15.50
CA PRO A 90 1.07 -6.48 -14.97
C PRO A 90 1.81 -7.46 -14.05
N ALA A 91 3.13 -7.59 -14.15
CA ALA A 91 3.90 -8.49 -13.29
C ALA A 91 3.97 -7.90 -11.88
N GLN A 92 4.32 -6.63 -11.76
CA GLN A 92 4.33 -5.92 -10.48
C GLN A 92 2.92 -5.79 -9.89
N MET A 93 1.90 -5.51 -10.72
CA MET A 93 0.50 -5.49 -10.32
C MET A 93 0.05 -6.82 -9.71
N ARG A 94 0.40 -7.95 -10.34
CA ARG A 94 0.08 -9.30 -9.82
C ARG A 94 0.82 -9.60 -8.52
N ALA A 95 2.09 -9.24 -8.42
CA ALA A 95 2.86 -9.45 -7.19
C ALA A 95 2.22 -8.73 -5.99
N ALA A 96 1.89 -7.45 -6.15
CA ALA A 96 1.18 -6.69 -5.12
C ALA A 96 -0.21 -7.27 -4.82
N HIS A 97 -0.95 -7.74 -5.84
CA HIS A 97 -2.23 -8.41 -5.59
C HIS A 97 -2.09 -9.67 -4.74
N MET A 98 -1.11 -10.52 -5.03
CA MET A 98 -0.87 -11.75 -4.25
C MET A 98 -0.53 -11.43 -2.80
N LYS A 99 0.33 -10.42 -2.56
CA LYS A 99 0.65 -9.95 -1.20
C LYS A 99 -0.58 -9.41 -0.47
N ALA A 100 -1.47 -8.69 -1.16
CA ALA A 100 -2.71 -8.22 -0.56
C ALA A 100 -3.60 -9.38 -0.08
N VAL A 101 -3.73 -10.43 -0.88
CA VAL A 101 -4.52 -11.63 -0.54
C VAL A 101 -3.88 -12.40 0.61
N GLU A 102 -2.56 -12.60 0.55
CA GLU A 102 -1.78 -13.29 1.59
C GLU A 102 -1.95 -12.60 2.95
N CYS A 103 -1.67 -11.28 3.01
CA CYS A 103 -1.78 -10.51 4.26
C CYS A 103 -3.20 -10.54 4.83
N TYR A 104 -4.23 -10.43 3.97
CA TYR A 104 -5.62 -10.46 4.44
C TYR A 104 -6.05 -11.85 4.93
N SER A 105 -5.51 -12.91 4.33
CA SER A 105 -5.83 -14.30 4.74
C SER A 105 -5.18 -14.67 6.07
N ASP A 106 -4.03 -14.06 6.37
CA ASP A 106 -3.24 -14.33 7.58
C ASP A 106 -3.59 -13.42 8.77
N ALA A 107 -4.41 -12.39 8.54
CA ALA A 107 -4.88 -11.44 9.56
C ALA A 107 -5.94 -12.07 10.49
#